data_AF-A0A1W9PPR4-F1
#
_entry.id   AF-A0A1W9PPR4-F1
#
_cell.length_a   1.000
_cell.length_b   1.000
_cell.length_c   1.000
_cell.angle_alpha   90.00
_cell.angle_beta   90.00
_cell.angle_gamma   90.00
#
_symmetry.space_group_name_H-M   'P 1'
#
loop_
_entity.id
_entity.type
_entity.pdbx_description
1 polymer ?
#
loop_
_entity_poly.entity_id
_entity_poly.type
_entity_poly.pdbx_seq_one_letter_code
_entity_poly.pdbx_strand_id
1 'polypeptide(L)'
;MKMIKIALILMFTALFADAKMFQSVEPEKAILLQSGKNKLYCSNCGMNLIKFYRTSHAMKQVDGTIHQYCSIHCLAEANSEISADTQVVDAKNLNFILAMDAFYVVGSSKKGTMTANSKYAFSTEEDAKAFVKKYGGEIMGFPDAVQIAADDLYSDNIMIGKKRSKMAAKGEKMYKSICRHTPLAVFDSISDAKTYIVNSNICGQLDDKKYQAIALYLTSKNKMLAKNVEPIKVPKDAKCPVCGMYISKYPKWAAQINIDGYTHYFDGVKDMMKFYFHPDSFHRNAKRSMITGLLVSDYYTLKPLRAQKAWYVTGSNVYGPMGNELIPFETKEQAENFKNEHSGKRVLSFDEITESIVKSLDD
;
A
#
# COMPACT_ATOMS: atom_id res chain seq x y z
N MET A 1 23.99 52.61 54.93
CA MET A 1 24.23 52.59 53.47
C MET A 1 24.46 51.16 53.01
N LYS A 2 23.49 50.56 52.32
CA LYS A 2 23.53 49.15 51.87
C LYS A 2 24.36 49.03 50.59
N MET A 3 25.34 48.11 50.59
CA MET A 3 26.12 47.74 49.41
C MET A 3 25.24 46.99 48.40
N ILE A 4 25.20 47.47 47.16
CA ILE A 4 24.56 46.80 46.02
C ILE A 4 25.61 45.87 45.39
N LYS A 5 25.41 44.55 45.54
CA LYS A 5 26.15 43.55 44.77
C LYS A 5 25.39 43.29 43.47
N ILE A 6 25.98 43.67 42.34
CA ILE A 6 25.51 43.32 41.01
C ILE A 6 25.94 41.87 40.75
N ALA A 7 24.99 40.94 40.77
CA ALA A 7 25.22 39.56 40.35
C ALA A 7 25.00 39.45 38.83
N LEU A 8 26.08 39.20 38.10
CA LEU A 8 26.08 38.95 36.67
C LEU A 8 25.54 37.53 36.41
N ILE A 9 24.27 37.42 36.01
CA ILE A 9 23.66 36.15 35.61
C ILE A 9 24.11 35.83 34.18
N LEU A 10 25.11 34.96 34.05
CA LEU A 10 25.46 34.31 32.78
C LEU A 10 24.31 33.36 32.38
N MET A 11 23.42 33.83 31.50
CA MET A 11 22.50 32.96 30.78
C MET A 11 23.31 32.06 29.85
N PHE A 12 23.53 30.82 30.28
CA PHE A 12 23.93 29.72 29.40
C PHE A 12 22.77 29.44 28.44
N THR A 13 22.81 30.06 27.25
CA THR A 13 21.96 29.67 26.14
C THR A 13 22.48 28.33 25.62
N ALA A 14 21.91 27.23 26.12
CA ALA A 14 22.10 25.92 25.54
C ALA A 14 21.55 25.95 24.10
N LEU A 15 22.44 26.04 23.13
CA LEU A 15 22.17 25.76 21.72
C LEU A 15 21.78 24.29 21.62
N PHE A 16 20.49 23.99 21.72
CA PHE A 16 19.95 22.70 21.31
C PHE A 16 20.05 22.59 19.79
N ALA A 17 21.19 22.14 19.30
CA ALA A 17 21.28 21.61 17.94
C ALA A 17 20.36 20.39 17.88
N ASP A 18 19.31 20.45 17.05
CA ASP A 18 18.47 19.29 16.73
C ASP A 18 19.37 18.15 16.28
N ALA A 19 19.56 17.14 17.13
CA ALA A 19 20.45 16.03 16.85
C ALA A 19 19.93 15.31 15.60
N LYS A 20 20.66 15.47 14.48
CA LYS A 20 20.30 14.87 13.19
C LYS A 20 20.11 13.36 13.38
N MET A 21 18.96 12.86 12.94
CA MET A 21 18.65 11.43 12.98
C MET A 21 19.76 10.61 12.30
N PHE A 22 20.23 9.56 12.97
CA PHE A 22 21.31 8.73 12.44
C PHE A 22 20.96 8.14 11.06
N GLN A 23 19.69 7.84 10.78
CA GLN A 23 19.24 7.26 9.52
C GLN A 23 19.34 8.24 8.33
N SER A 24 19.30 9.55 8.60
CA SER A 24 19.23 10.59 7.58
C SER A 24 20.59 10.89 6.96
N VAL A 25 20.61 11.08 5.65
CA VAL A 25 21.79 11.56 4.90
C VAL A 25 21.48 12.88 4.21
N GLU A 26 22.52 13.54 3.68
CA GLU A 26 22.29 14.66 2.77
C GLU A 26 21.80 14.15 1.41
N PRO A 27 20.91 14.88 0.70
CA PRO A 27 20.33 14.43 -0.56
C PRO A 27 21.34 13.97 -1.60
N GLU A 28 22.47 14.67 -1.74
CA GLU A 28 23.54 14.38 -2.69
C GLU A 28 24.30 13.08 -2.38
N LYS A 29 24.15 12.54 -1.18
CA LYS A 29 24.74 11.25 -0.77
C LYS A 29 23.79 10.07 -0.94
N ALA A 30 22.52 10.33 -1.24
CA ALA A 30 21.52 9.29 -1.42
C ALA A 30 21.41 8.89 -2.89
N ILE A 31 21.52 7.59 -3.16
CA ILE A 31 21.21 7.00 -4.47
C ILE A 31 19.80 6.41 -4.37
N LEU A 32 18.89 6.81 -5.27
CA LEU A 32 17.56 6.22 -5.34
C LEU A 32 17.51 5.26 -6.51
N LEU A 33 17.36 3.97 -6.23
CA LEU A 33 17.28 2.92 -7.24
C LEU A 33 15.87 2.81 -7.82
N GLN A 34 14.86 3.23 -7.05
CA GLN A 34 13.49 3.37 -7.54
C GLN A 34 13.38 4.54 -8.52
N SER A 35 12.54 4.39 -9.54
CA SER A 35 12.27 5.40 -10.55
C SER A 35 10.83 5.95 -10.45
N GLY A 36 10.45 6.85 -11.37
CA GLY A 36 9.10 7.41 -11.42
C GLY A 36 8.88 8.63 -10.50
N LYS A 37 7.64 9.14 -10.51
CA LYS A 37 7.25 10.36 -9.78
C LYS A 37 7.35 10.22 -8.26
N ASN A 38 7.23 8.99 -7.77
CA ASN A 38 7.23 8.65 -6.35
C ASN A 38 8.60 8.16 -5.85
N LYS A 39 9.67 8.25 -6.65
CA LYS A 39 11.03 7.75 -6.36
C LYS A 39 11.65 8.19 -5.03
N LEU A 40 11.17 9.30 -4.46
CA LEU A 40 11.65 9.84 -3.18
C LEU A 40 11.05 9.12 -1.96
N TYR A 41 10.03 8.28 -2.17
CA TYR A 41 9.21 7.74 -1.10
C TYR A 41 9.20 6.21 -1.17
N CYS A 42 9.30 5.60 0.01
CA CYS A 42 9.23 4.15 0.16
C CYS A 42 7.90 3.61 -0.39
N SER A 43 7.97 2.62 -1.28
CA SER A 43 6.79 2.00 -1.92
C SER A 43 5.77 1.45 -0.92
N ASN A 44 6.22 0.99 0.26
CA ASN A 44 5.34 0.43 1.27
C ASN A 44 4.67 1.50 2.16
N CYS A 45 5.45 2.45 2.70
CA CYS A 45 4.98 3.35 3.77
C CYS A 45 4.95 4.84 3.41
N GLY A 46 5.42 5.23 2.23
CA GLY A 46 5.50 6.62 1.78
C GLY A 46 6.54 7.49 2.49
N MET A 47 7.32 6.92 3.42
CA MET A 47 8.38 7.66 4.13
C MET A 47 9.51 8.05 3.17
N ASN A 48 10.10 9.23 3.40
CA ASN A 48 11.17 9.77 2.56
C ASN A 48 12.44 8.92 2.64
N LEU A 49 12.88 8.39 1.50
CA LEU A 49 14.00 7.45 1.44
C LEU A 49 15.34 8.09 1.85
N ILE A 50 15.53 9.39 1.63
CA ILE A 50 16.75 10.12 2.02
C ILE A 50 16.84 10.29 3.55
N LYS A 51 15.70 10.49 4.22
CA LYS A 51 15.64 10.58 5.70
C LYS A 51 15.87 9.24 6.40
N PHE A 52 15.64 8.13 5.70
CA PHE A 52 15.77 6.78 6.26
C PHE A 52 16.78 5.94 5.48
N TYR A 53 17.77 6.60 4.89
CA TYR A 53 18.63 6.02 3.88
C TYR A 53 19.54 4.92 4.43
N ARG A 54 20.11 5.09 5.64
CA ARG A 54 21.00 4.07 6.25
C ARG A 54 20.31 2.76 6.65
N THR A 55 18.99 2.69 6.55
CA THR A 55 18.23 1.47 6.77
C THR A 55 17.57 0.98 5.49
N SER A 56 17.88 1.59 4.34
CA SER A 56 17.15 1.37 3.10
C SER A 56 17.54 0.05 2.43
N HIS A 57 16.53 -0.59 1.84
CA HIS A 57 16.66 -1.77 1.00
C HIS A 57 16.09 -1.49 -0.39
N ALA A 58 16.54 -2.20 -1.41
CA ALA A 58 15.96 -2.15 -2.74
C ALA A 58 15.84 -3.57 -3.30
N MET A 59 14.71 -3.86 -3.94
CA MET A 59 14.44 -5.17 -4.51
C MET A 59 13.74 -5.03 -5.86
N LYS A 60 14.23 -5.80 -6.84
CA LYS A 60 13.56 -5.93 -8.13
C LYS A 60 12.25 -6.71 -7.96
N GLN A 61 11.17 -6.20 -8.51
CA GLN A 61 9.85 -6.80 -8.50
C GLN A 61 9.66 -7.73 -9.70
N VAL A 62 8.61 -8.55 -9.67
CA VAL A 62 8.28 -9.52 -10.74
C VAL A 62 8.06 -8.81 -12.08
N ASP A 63 7.50 -7.60 -12.07
CA ASP A 63 7.28 -6.77 -13.26
C ASP A 63 8.56 -6.09 -13.78
N GLY A 64 9.70 -6.32 -13.13
CA GLY A 64 10.99 -5.75 -13.48
C GLY A 64 11.27 -4.36 -12.90
N THR A 65 10.31 -3.72 -12.23
CA THR A 65 10.53 -2.46 -11.53
C THR A 65 11.39 -2.65 -10.27
N ILE A 66 12.03 -1.59 -9.78
CA ILE A 66 12.75 -1.63 -8.51
C ILE A 66 11.94 -0.87 -7.47
N HIS A 67 11.58 -1.57 -6.38
CA HIS A 67 11.00 -0.94 -5.21
C HIS A 67 12.08 -0.69 -4.16
N GLN A 68 12.10 0.54 -3.63
CA GLN A 68 12.99 0.90 -2.54
C GLN A 68 12.20 1.05 -1.24
N TYR A 69 12.69 0.42 -0.19
CA TYR A 69 12.09 0.35 1.13
C TYR A 69 12.93 1.15 2.12
N CYS A 70 12.28 1.91 3.00
CA CYS A 70 13.01 2.70 4.00
C CYS A 70 13.65 1.85 5.12
N SER A 71 13.28 0.56 5.22
CA SER A 71 13.69 -0.36 6.27
C SER A 71 13.49 -1.80 5.83
N ILE A 72 14.23 -2.73 6.45
CA ILE A 72 13.98 -4.17 6.34
C ILE A 72 12.59 -4.56 6.85
N HIS A 73 12.01 -3.81 7.81
CA HIS A 73 10.62 -3.97 8.23
C HIS A 73 9.67 -3.73 7.04
N CYS A 74 9.85 -2.65 6.29
CA CYS A 74 9.03 -2.36 5.12
C CYS A 74 9.27 -3.36 3.98
N LEU A 75 10.50 -3.87 3.84
CA LEU A 75 10.80 -4.94 2.89
C LEU A 75 10.02 -6.21 3.24
N ALA A 76 10.10 -6.66 4.50
CA ALA A 76 9.40 -7.85 4.98
C ALA A 76 7.88 -7.70 4.99
N GLU A 77 7.33 -6.51 5.28
CA GLU A 77 5.88 -6.27 5.26
C GLU A 77 5.31 -6.32 3.84
N ALA A 78 6.06 -5.82 2.84
CA ALA A 78 5.55 -5.65 1.49
C ALA A 78 5.69 -6.89 0.59
N ASN A 79 6.52 -7.87 0.98
CA ASN A 79 6.91 -8.97 0.10
C ASN A 79 6.76 -10.31 0.83
N SER A 80 6.00 -11.23 0.23
CA SER A 80 5.89 -12.62 0.72
C SER A 80 7.17 -13.42 0.49
N GLU A 81 7.95 -13.04 -0.52
CA GLU A 81 9.25 -13.62 -0.84
C GLU A 81 10.26 -12.50 -1.07
N ILE A 82 11.46 -12.63 -0.51
CA ILE A 82 12.55 -11.66 -0.66
C ILE A 82 13.61 -12.27 -1.57
N SER A 83 13.86 -11.62 -2.70
CA SER A 83 14.80 -12.10 -3.70
C SER A 83 16.25 -12.08 -3.20
N ALA A 84 17.06 -13.04 -3.64
CA ALA A 84 18.48 -13.13 -3.31
C ALA A 84 19.29 -11.94 -3.86
N ASP A 85 18.81 -11.27 -4.91
CA ASP A 85 19.43 -10.05 -5.48
C ASP A 85 19.06 -8.76 -4.72
N THR A 86 18.33 -8.87 -3.60
CA THR A 86 17.98 -7.72 -2.76
C THR A 86 19.24 -6.97 -2.33
N GLN A 87 19.21 -5.65 -2.45
CA GLN A 87 20.31 -4.78 -2.05
C GLN A 87 19.96 -4.01 -0.78
N VAL A 88 20.97 -3.67 0.01
CA VAL A 88 20.86 -2.85 1.22
C VAL A 88 21.89 -1.72 1.19
N VAL A 89 21.55 -0.59 1.79
CA VAL A 89 22.50 0.51 2.00
C VAL A 89 23.44 0.18 3.17
N ASP A 90 24.74 0.22 2.92
CA ASP A 90 25.75 0.21 3.97
C ASP A 90 25.63 1.47 4.86
N ALA A 91 25.48 1.26 6.17
CA ALA A 91 25.20 2.35 7.10
C ALA A 91 26.38 3.34 7.29
N LYS A 92 27.60 2.98 6.89
CA LYS A 92 28.81 3.81 7.01
C LYS A 92 29.14 4.50 5.70
N ASN A 93 29.35 3.75 4.62
CA ASN A 93 29.82 4.24 3.34
C ASN A 93 28.69 4.65 2.38
N LEU A 94 27.43 4.32 2.69
CA LEU A 94 26.21 4.74 1.98
C LEU A 94 26.00 4.13 0.59
N ASN A 95 26.82 3.16 0.19
CA ASN A 95 26.65 2.43 -1.07
C ASN A 95 25.63 1.30 -0.91
N PHE A 96 24.98 0.93 -2.02
CA PHE A 96 24.21 -0.32 -2.07
C PHE A 96 25.15 -1.52 -2.20
N ILE A 97 24.90 -2.53 -1.40
CA ILE A 97 25.59 -3.82 -1.39
C ILE A 97 24.57 -4.96 -1.47
N LEU A 98 24.99 -6.16 -1.86
CA LEU A 98 24.12 -7.33 -1.82
C LEU A 98 23.72 -7.61 -0.36
N ALA A 99 22.42 -7.71 -0.09
CA ALA A 99 21.94 -7.89 1.27
C ALA A 99 22.43 -9.20 1.88
N MET A 100 22.48 -10.28 1.08
CA MET A 100 22.95 -11.60 1.51
C MET A 100 24.41 -11.60 2.02
N ASP A 101 25.25 -10.71 1.52
CA ASP A 101 26.66 -10.63 1.89
C ASP A 101 26.92 -9.64 3.05
N ALA A 102 25.89 -8.93 3.50
CA ALA A 102 26.03 -7.87 4.48
C ALA A 102 26.00 -8.39 5.93
N PHE A 103 26.75 -7.72 6.80
CA PHE A 103 26.75 -7.94 8.24
C PHE A 103 25.70 -7.03 8.88
N TYR A 104 24.63 -7.62 9.41
CA TYR A 104 23.56 -6.87 10.08
C TYR A 104 23.83 -6.76 11.57
N VAL A 105 23.87 -5.52 12.08
CA VAL A 105 23.79 -5.26 13.52
C VAL A 105 22.34 -5.05 13.92
N VAL A 106 21.83 -5.97 14.74
CA VAL A 106 20.46 -5.98 15.26
C VAL A 106 20.45 -5.57 16.73
N GLY A 107 19.48 -4.77 17.17
CA GLY A 107 19.32 -4.42 18.59
C GLY A 107 20.28 -3.37 19.14
N SER A 108 20.86 -2.52 18.29
CA SER A 108 21.69 -1.40 18.74
C SER A 108 20.88 -0.29 19.45
N SER A 109 21.58 0.57 20.18
CA SER A 109 21.03 1.80 20.77
C SER A 109 20.64 2.88 19.75
N LYS A 110 21.02 2.73 18.47
CA LYS A 110 20.52 3.60 17.39
C LYS A 110 19.12 3.16 17.01
N LYS A 111 18.18 4.10 16.97
CA LYS A 111 16.77 3.82 16.68
C LYS A 111 16.61 3.09 15.34
N GLY A 112 15.71 2.12 15.24
CA GLY A 112 15.32 1.57 13.95
C GLY A 112 14.46 2.52 13.13
N THR A 113 14.28 2.21 11.85
CA THR A 113 13.23 2.78 11.02
C THR A 113 12.04 1.82 11.03
N MET A 114 10.87 2.30 11.46
CA MET A 114 9.65 1.49 11.52
C MET A 114 9.74 0.24 12.42
N THR A 115 10.71 0.19 13.34
CA THR A 115 10.88 -0.96 14.23
C THR A 115 11.40 -0.54 15.60
N ALA A 116 11.04 -1.29 16.65
CA ALA A 116 11.66 -1.19 17.96
C ALA A 116 13.09 -1.74 17.96
N ASN A 117 13.32 -2.83 17.22
CA ASN A 117 14.60 -3.52 17.17
C ASN A 117 15.38 -3.10 15.92
N SER A 118 16.36 -2.20 16.10
CA SER A 118 17.11 -1.60 14.99
C SER A 118 17.86 -2.64 14.17
N LYS A 119 17.97 -2.43 12.85
CA LYS A 119 18.69 -3.34 11.93
C LYS A 119 19.51 -2.48 10.97
N TYR A 120 20.84 -2.51 11.07
CA TYR A 120 21.77 -1.75 10.23
C TYR A 120 22.74 -2.68 9.54
N ALA A 121 22.94 -2.50 8.22
CA ALA A 121 23.82 -3.34 7.43
C ALA A 121 25.19 -2.69 7.22
N PHE A 122 26.23 -3.51 7.16
CA PHE A 122 27.60 -3.13 6.86
C PHE A 122 28.20 -4.10 5.85
N SER A 123 29.05 -3.59 4.95
CA SER A 123 29.74 -4.37 3.93
C SER A 123 30.91 -5.16 4.48
N THR A 124 31.39 -4.82 5.67
CA THR A 124 32.52 -5.49 6.32
C THR A 124 32.20 -5.84 7.76
N GLU A 125 32.78 -6.94 8.23
CA GLU A 125 32.61 -7.39 9.61
C GLU A 125 33.28 -6.42 10.59
N GLU A 126 34.40 -5.81 10.19
CA GLU A 126 35.12 -4.81 10.98
C GLU A 126 34.24 -3.59 11.29
N ASP A 127 33.48 -3.12 10.32
CA ASP A 127 32.59 -1.96 10.50
C ASP A 127 31.37 -2.31 11.35
N ALA A 128 30.82 -3.51 11.19
CA ALA A 128 29.78 -4.02 12.07
C ALA A 128 30.28 -4.14 13.53
N LYS A 129 31.47 -4.71 13.74
CA LYS A 129 32.12 -4.84 15.06
C LYS A 129 32.40 -3.46 15.68
N ALA A 130 32.87 -2.50 14.89
CA ALA A 130 33.08 -1.13 15.35
C ALA A 130 31.75 -0.46 15.76
N PHE A 131 30.67 -0.73 15.02
CA PHE A 131 29.34 -0.24 15.34
C PHE A 131 28.80 -0.86 16.64
N VAL A 132 28.92 -2.18 16.81
CA VAL A 132 28.56 -2.89 18.05
C VAL A 132 29.34 -2.36 19.24
N LYS A 133 30.66 -2.17 19.11
CA LYS A 133 31.48 -1.60 20.19
C LYS A 133 30.97 -0.25 20.67
N LYS A 134 30.41 0.56 19.75
CA LYS A 134 29.95 1.91 20.05
C LYS A 134 28.49 1.97 20.50
N TYR A 135 27.63 1.11 19.96
CA TYR A 135 26.17 1.23 20.11
C TYR A 135 25.48 -0.02 20.64
N GLY A 136 26.21 -1.11 20.85
CA GLY A 136 25.68 -2.43 21.17
C GLY A 136 24.99 -3.09 19.98
N GLY A 137 24.29 -4.19 20.26
CA GLY A 137 23.63 -5.03 19.28
C GLY A 137 24.43 -6.29 18.93
N GLU A 138 23.82 -7.15 18.13
CA GLU A 138 24.35 -8.45 17.73
C GLU A 138 24.54 -8.49 16.21
N ILE A 139 25.66 -9.09 15.77
CA ILE A 139 25.96 -9.25 14.35
C ILE A 139 25.35 -10.56 13.85
N MET A 140 24.64 -10.50 12.74
CA MET A 140 24.04 -11.67 12.07
C MET A 140 23.97 -11.47 10.55
N GLY A 141 23.61 -12.54 9.85
CA GLY A 141 23.37 -12.51 8.41
C GLY A 141 22.00 -11.95 8.04
N PHE A 142 21.80 -11.69 6.75
CA PHE A 142 20.53 -11.18 6.24
C PHE A 142 19.32 -12.10 6.49
N PRO A 143 19.40 -13.44 6.34
CA PRO A 143 18.26 -14.31 6.62
C PRO A 143 17.73 -14.17 8.05
N ASP A 144 18.64 -14.15 9.03
CA ASP A 144 18.27 -13.98 10.45
C ASP A 144 17.69 -12.58 10.71
N ALA A 145 18.28 -11.54 10.11
CA ALA A 145 17.78 -10.17 10.24
C ALA A 145 16.37 -10.00 9.64
N VAL A 146 16.08 -10.67 8.52
CA VAL A 146 14.73 -10.74 7.91
C VAL A 146 13.78 -11.49 8.82
N GLN A 147 14.19 -12.64 9.36
CA GLN A 147 13.34 -13.43 10.26
C GLN A 147 12.94 -12.62 11.50
N ILE A 148 13.91 -11.95 12.14
CA ILE A 148 13.61 -11.05 13.27
C ILE A 148 12.70 -9.90 12.82
N ALA A 149 12.90 -9.34 11.63
CA ALA A 149 12.00 -8.30 11.12
C ALA A 149 10.57 -8.82 10.93
N ALA A 150 10.41 -10.04 10.43
CA ALA A 150 9.13 -10.73 10.26
C ALA A 150 8.44 -10.99 11.61
N ASP A 151 9.19 -11.49 12.60
CA ASP A 151 8.69 -11.75 13.96
C ASP A 151 8.27 -10.45 14.66
N ASP A 152 9.02 -9.36 14.44
CA ASP A 152 8.73 -8.05 15.00
C ASP A 152 7.48 -7.40 14.38
N LEU A 153 7.09 -7.77 13.14
CA LEU A 153 6.05 -7.08 12.34
C LEU A 153 4.77 -6.86 13.14
N TYR A 154 4.27 -7.88 13.84
CA TYR A 154 3.00 -7.77 14.57
C TYR A 154 3.06 -6.65 15.62
N SER A 155 4.10 -6.65 16.45
CA SER A 155 4.26 -5.69 17.55
C SER A 155 4.57 -4.28 17.03
N ASP A 156 5.43 -4.19 16.01
CA ASP A 156 5.77 -2.95 15.33
C ASP A 156 4.53 -2.35 14.68
N ASN A 157 3.71 -3.15 14.00
CA ASN A 157 2.51 -2.68 13.29
C ASN A 157 1.42 -2.18 14.23
N ILE A 158 1.29 -2.71 15.44
CA ILE A 158 0.41 -2.13 16.47
C ILE A 158 0.89 -0.71 16.83
N MET A 159 2.19 -0.54 17.06
CA MET A 159 2.78 0.74 17.41
C MET A 159 2.66 1.76 16.26
N ILE A 160 3.02 1.34 15.05
CA ILE A 160 2.94 2.12 13.81
C ILE A 160 1.50 2.50 13.54
N GLY A 161 0.55 1.58 13.65
CA GLY A 161 -0.88 1.83 13.46
C GLY A 161 -1.40 2.94 14.37
N LYS A 162 -1.07 2.87 15.68
CA LYS A 162 -1.41 3.94 16.64
C LYS A 162 -0.78 5.28 16.26
N LYS A 163 0.48 5.30 15.83
CA LYS A 163 1.19 6.52 15.38
C LYS A 163 0.58 7.10 14.10
N ARG A 164 0.33 6.25 13.10
CA ARG A 164 -0.27 6.61 11.81
C ARG A 164 -1.68 7.16 11.99
N SER A 165 -2.51 6.54 12.84
CA SER A 165 -3.87 7.04 13.15
C SER A 165 -3.85 8.45 13.76
N LYS A 166 -3.01 8.69 14.77
CA LYS A 166 -2.84 10.04 15.35
C LYS A 166 -2.30 11.05 14.33
N MET A 167 -1.40 10.60 13.45
CA MET A 167 -0.84 11.44 12.39
C MET A 167 -1.87 11.77 11.31
N ALA A 168 -2.71 10.81 10.91
CA ALA A 168 -3.81 10.99 9.97
C ALA A 168 -4.85 11.98 10.52
N ALA A 169 -5.20 11.90 11.81
CA ALA A 169 -6.10 12.88 12.43
C ALA A 169 -5.54 14.32 12.39
N LYS A 170 -4.21 14.48 12.51
CA LYS A 170 -3.55 15.78 12.28
C LYS A 170 -3.55 16.16 10.80
N GLY A 171 -3.32 15.18 9.91
CA GLY A 171 -3.38 15.33 8.47
C GLY A 171 -4.74 15.82 7.98
N GLU A 172 -5.82 15.31 8.54
CA GLU A 172 -7.19 15.75 8.25
C GLU A 172 -7.39 17.23 8.59
N LYS A 173 -6.99 17.64 9.80
CA LYS A 173 -7.09 19.03 10.23
C LYS A 173 -6.29 19.96 9.32
N MET A 174 -5.07 19.55 8.96
CA MET A 174 -4.24 20.32 8.02
C MET A 174 -4.90 20.38 6.64
N TYR A 175 -5.33 19.25 6.09
CA TYR A 175 -5.93 19.19 4.77
C TYR A 175 -7.13 20.14 4.65
N LYS A 176 -8.05 20.08 5.61
CA LYS A 176 -9.23 20.94 5.68
C LYS A 176 -8.90 22.43 5.83
N SER A 177 -7.76 22.75 6.45
CA SER A 177 -7.39 24.13 6.77
C SER A 177 -6.58 24.81 5.67
N ILE A 178 -5.68 24.10 4.97
CA ILE A 178 -4.68 24.73 4.10
C ILE A 178 -4.66 24.20 2.67
N CYS A 179 -5.34 23.08 2.38
CA CYS A 179 -5.36 22.52 1.05
C CYS A 179 -6.57 23.03 0.25
N ARG A 180 -6.35 23.28 -1.04
CA ARG A 180 -7.44 23.53 -1.99
C ARG A 180 -8.29 22.27 -2.12
N HIS A 181 -9.60 22.45 -1.95
CA HIS A 181 -10.58 21.37 -2.01
C HIS A 181 -10.93 21.08 -3.48
N THR A 182 -10.16 20.21 -4.11
CA THR A 182 -10.52 19.57 -5.39
C THR A 182 -11.33 18.31 -5.11
N PRO A 183 -12.08 17.77 -6.10
CA PRO A 183 -12.61 16.41 -6.01
C PRO A 183 -11.49 15.48 -5.53
N LEU A 184 -11.76 14.77 -4.44
CA LEU A 184 -10.74 13.97 -3.76
C LEU A 184 -10.34 12.81 -4.67
N ALA A 185 -9.12 12.89 -5.20
CA ALA A 185 -8.50 11.75 -5.87
C ALA A 185 -8.39 10.59 -4.87
N VAL A 186 -8.74 9.39 -5.34
CA VAL A 186 -8.53 8.13 -4.62
C VAL A 186 -7.08 7.72 -4.89
N PHE A 187 -6.31 7.50 -3.83
CA PHE A 187 -4.93 7.03 -3.95
C PHE A 187 -4.79 5.58 -3.46
N ASP A 188 -4.15 4.75 -4.27
CA ASP A 188 -3.88 3.35 -3.93
C ASP A 188 -2.79 3.20 -2.87
N SER A 189 -1.86 4.14 -2.80
CA SER A 189 -0.78 4.14 -1.81
C SER A 189 -0.55 5.49 -1.13
N ILE A 190 0.10 5.44 0.05
CA ILE A 190 0.54 6.65 0.77
C ILE A 190 1.56 7.41 -0.07
N SER A 191 2.39 6.70 -0.83
CA SER A 191 3.42 7.26 -1.71
C SER A 191 2.80 8.11 -2.82
N ASP A 192 1.71 7.63 -3.43
CA ASP A 192 1.04 8.33 -4.54
C ASP A 192 0.25 9.53 -4.03
N ALA A 193 -0.47 9.38 -2.91
CA ALA A 193 -1.12 10.51 -2.25
C ALA A 193 -0.12 11.62 -1.93
N LYS A 194 1.06 11.26 -1.40
CA LYS A 194 2.10 12.21 -1.05
C LYS A 194 2.69 12.89 -2.28
N THR A 195 3.00 12.11 -3.31
CA THR A 195 3.52 12.61 -4.60
C THR A 195 2.54 13.58 -5.25
N TYR A 196 1.25 13.25 -5.23
CA TYR A 196 0.19 14.13 -5.73
C TYR A 196 0.15 15.47 -4.98
N ILE A 197 0.12 15.45 -3.64
CA ILE A 197 0.04 16.68 -2.85
C ILE A 197 1.25 17.60 -3.15
N VAL A 198 2.44 17.02 -3.25
CA VAL A 198 3.67 17.75 -3.55
C VAL A 198 3.64 18.36 -4.95
N ASN A 199 3.34 17.56 -5.98
CA ASN A 199 3.43 18.00 -7.37
C ASN A 199 2.30 18.95 -7.77
N SER A 200 1.09 18.73 -7.26
CA SER A 200 -0.06 19.60 -7.52
C SER A 200 -0.01 20.91 -6.71
N ASN A 201 0.84 20.97 -5.68
CA ASN A 201 0.97 22.08 -4.76
C ASN A 201 -0.39 22.55 -4.19
N ILE A 202 -1.34 21.62 -4.00
CA ILE A 202 -2.69 21.96 -3.51
C ILE A 202 -2.68 22.44 -2.06
N CYS A 203 -1.65 22.06 -1.28
CA CYS A 203 -1.51 22.38 0.13
C CYS A 203 -0.40 23.41 0.41
N GLY A 204 0.16 24.03 -0.63
CA GLY A 204 1.37 24.86 -0.52
C GLY A 204 2.62 24.05 -0.19
N GLN A 205 3.74 24.76 0.00
CA GLN A 205 5.01 24.15 0.38
C GLN A 205 5.01 23.78 1.86
N LEU A 206 5.13 22.48 2.14
CA LEU A 206 5.17 21.92 3.49
C LEU A 206 6.46 21.15 3.74
N ASP A 207 6.75 20.89 5.01
CA ASP A 207 7.74 19.88 5.35
C ASP A 207 7.20 18.46 5.07
N ASP A 208 8.13 17.54 4.84
CA ASP A 208 7.80 16.16 4.47
C ASP A 208 6.99 15.39 5.54
N LYS A 209 7.06 15.78 6.82
CA LYS A 209 6.24 15.17 7.88
C LYS A 209 4.79 15.62 7.78
N LYS A 210 4.53 16.87 7.40
CA LYS A 210 3.18 17.37 7.11
C LYS A 210 2.60 16.71 5.85
N TYR A 211 3.40 16.58 4.79
CA TYR A 211 2.97 15.82 3.60
C TYR A 211 2.61 14.37 3.95
N GLN A 212 3.44 13.69 4.75
CA GLN A 212 3.16 12.33 5.23
C GLN A 212 1.82 12.26 5.98
N ALA A 213 1.54 13.23 6.86
CA ALA A 213 0.31 13.24 7.65
C ALA A 213 -0.93 13.40 6.77
N ILE A 214 -0.89 14.31 5.80
CA ILE A 214 -2.00 14.51 4.86
C ILE A 214 -2.17 13.28 3.98
N ALA A 215 -1.09 12.68 3.46
CA ALA A 215 -1.14 11.47 2.64
C ALA A 215 -1.75 10.28 3.41
N LEU A 216 -1.41 10.11 4.70
CA LEU A 216 -2.03 9.12 5.58
C LEU A 216 -3.53 9.37 5.75
N TYR A 217 -3.96 10.63 5.88
CA TYR A 217 -5.38 10.97 5.93
C TYR A 217 -6.09 10.59 4.63
N LEU A 218 -5.59 11.03 3.47
CA LEU A 218 -6.23 10.81 2.17
C LEU A 218 -6.39 9.32 1.86
N THR A 219 -5.35 8.52 2.12
CA THR A 219 -5.39 7.05 1.94
C THR A 219 -6.25 6.35 2.98
N SER A 220 -6.27 6.82 4.23
CA SER A 220 -7.18 6.26 5.25
C SER A 220 -8.65 6.52 4.92
N LYS A 221 -8.95 7.62 4.22
CA LYS A 221 -10.32 7.95 3.81
C LYS A 221 -10.84 6.97 2.75
N ASN A 222 -10.00 6.44 1.87
CA ASN A 222 -10.36 5.36 0.95
C ASN A 222 -10.83 4.10 1.72
N LYS A 223 -10.11 3.73 2.78
CA LYS A 223 -10.51 2.62 3.68
C LYS A 223 -11.78 2.93 4.48
N MET A 224 -12.04 4.19 4.84
CA MET A 224 -13.26 4.59 5.55
C MET A 224 -14.48 4.70 4.63
N LEU A 225 -14.29 5.13 3.38
CA LEU A 225 -15.31 5.05 2.32
C LEU A 225 -15.69 3.59 2.08
N ALA A 226 -14.74 2.66 2.10
CA ALA A 226 -15.01 1.22 2.07
C ALA A 226 -15.68 0.67 3.35
N LYS A 227 -15.51 1.32 4.51
CA LYS A 227 -16.03 0.85 5.82
C LYS A 227 -17.48 1.27 6.09
N ASN A 228 -17.94 2.38 5.50
CA ASN A 228 -19.33 2.86 5.61
C ASN A 228 -20.25 2.30 4.52
N VAL A 229 -19.74 1.35 3.74
CA VAL A 229 -20.48 0.72 2.66
C VAL A 229 -20.69 -0.73 3.05
N GLU A 230 -21.95 -1.13 3.21
CA GLU A 230 -22.26 -2.54 3.42
C GLU A 230 -21.95 -3.30 2.12
N PRO A 231 -20.99 -4.26 2.12
CA PRO A 231 -20.71 -5.08 0.95
C PRO A 231 -21.89 -6.01 0.67
N ILE A 232 -21.88 -6.69 -0.50
CA ILE A 232 -22.88 -7.71 -0.81
C ILE A 232 -22.88 -8.77 0.31
N LYS A 233 -24.00 -8.91 1.01
CA LYS A 233 -24.17 -9.88 2.09
C LYS A 233 -24.37 -11.26 1.47
N VAL A 234 -23.30 -12.05 1.48
CA VAL A 234 -23.26 -13.40 0.94
C VAL A 234 -23.54 -14.42 2.06
N PRO A 235 -24.56 -15.29 1.92
CA PRO A 235 -24.76 -16.41 2.84
C PRO A 235 -23.53 -17.34 2.89
N LYS A 236 -23.20 -17.88 4.07
CA LYS A 236 -21.98 -18.67 4.27
C LYS A 236 -21.91 -19.94 3.41
N ASP A 237 -23.06 -20.48 3.07
CA ASP A 237 -23.26 -21.70 2.29
C ASP A 237 -23.59 -21.41 0.81
N ALA A 238 -23.66 -20.13 0.41
CA ALA A 238 -23.89 -19.76 -0.97
C ALA A 238 -22.77 -20.31 -1.87
N LYS A 239 -23.17 -21.02 -2.92
CA LYS A 239 -22.30 -21.54 -3.97
C LYS A 239 -22.62 -20.87 -5.30
N CYS A 240 -21.58 -20.59 -6.07
CA CYS A 240 -21.72 -20.06 -7.41
C CYS A 240 -22.43 -21.12 -8.26
N PRO A 241 -23.56 -20.81 -8.92
CA PRO A 241 -24.29 -21.81 -9.71
C PRO A 241 -23.55 -22.22 -10.99
N VAL A 242 -22.48 -21.50 -11.36
CA VAL A 242 -21.68 -21.77 -12.57
C VAL A 242 -20.49 -22.67 -12.24
N CYS A 243 -19.61 -22.29 -11.31
CA CYS A 243 -18.40 -23.06 -10.98
C CYS A 243 -18.52 -23.94 -9.72
N GLY A 244 -19.55 -23.75 -8.89
CA GLY A 244 -19.75 -24.48 -7.63
C GLY A 244 -18.92 -23.97 -6.43
N MET A 245 -18.13 -22.91 -6.60
CA MET A 245 -17.28 -22.35 -5.56
C MET A 245 -18.10 -21.67 -4.44
N TYR A 246 -17.63 -21.76 -3.19
CA TYR A 246 -18.21 -21.02 -2.07
C TYR A 246 -17.83 -19.52 -2.15
N ILE A 247 -18.83 -18.65 -2.35
CA ILE A 247 -18.60 -17.20 -2.53
C ILE A 247 -18.07 -16.55 -1.24
N SER A 248 -18.42 -17.08 -0.08
CA SER A 248 -17.96 -16.55 1.22
C SER A 248 -16.44 -16.55 1.40
N LYS A 249 -15.71 -17.33 0.59
CA LYS A 249 -14.24 -17.34 0.55
C LYS A 249 -13.66 -16.17 -0.26
N TYR A 250 -14.45 -15.54 -1.12
CA TYR A 250 -14.04 -14.49 -2.05
C TYR A 250 -14.98 -13.27 -2.00
N PRO A 251 -15.24 -12.69 -0.80
CA PRO A 251 -16.23 -11.63 -0.64
C PRO A 251 -15.90 -10.36 -1.45
N LYS A 252 -14.64 -10.15 -1.81
CA LYS A 252 -14.19 -9.03 -2.66
C LYS A 252 -14.74 -9.11 -4.08
N TRP A 253 -14.98 -10.31 -4.59
CA TRP A 253 -15.37 -10.57 -5.97
C TRP A 253 -16.86 -10.84 -6.13
N ALA A 254 -17.59 -10.82 -5.01
CA ALA A 254 -18.99 -11.20 -4.98
C ALA A 254 -19.82 -10.38 -5.98
N ALA A 255 -20.64 -11.08 -6.75
CA ALA A 255 -21.67 -10.52 -7.60
C ALA A 255 -23.01 -11.23 -7.35
N GLN A 256 -24.11 -10.63 -7.79
CA GLN A 256 -25.45 -11.09 -7.47
C GLN A 256 -26.42 -10.89 -8.63
N ILE A 257 -27.28 -11.88 -8.89
CA ILE A 257 -28.43 -11.79 -9.77
C ILE A 257 -29.70 -12.13 -8.99
N ASN A 258 -30.69 -11.25 -9.05
CA ASN A 258 -32.06 -11.55 -8.62
C ASN A 258 -32.90 -11.93 -9.84
N ILE A 259 -33.43 -13.14 -9.84
CA ILE A 259 -34.23 -13.70 -10.94
C ILE A 259 -35.33 -14.60 -10.37
N ASP A 260 -36.56 -14.44 -10.86
CA ASP A 260 -37.72 -15.24 -10.41
C ASP A 260 -37.89 -15.30 -8.87
N GLY A 261 -37.67 -14.15 -8.21
CA GLY A 261 -37.74 -14.05 -6.75
C GLY A 261 -36.59 -14.75 -5.99
N TYR A 262 -35.64 -15.38 -6.69
CA TYR A 262 -34.46 -16.01 -6.12
C TYR A 262 -33.20 -15.16 -6.32
N THR A 263 -32.31 -15.19 -5.33
CA THR A 263 -31.02 -14.50 -5.37
C THR A 263 -29.87 -15.49 -5.57
N HIS A 264 -29.24 -15.44 -6.73
CA HIS A 264 -27.97 -16.14 -6.99
C HIS A 264 -26.79 -15.25 -6.65
N TYR A 265 -25.73 -15.87 -6.12
CA TYR A 265 -24.45 -15.24 -5.82
C TYR A 265 -23.36 -15.86 -6.67
N PHE A 266 -22.37 -15.06 -7.05
CA PHE A 266 -21.28 -15.46 -7.92
C PHE A 266 -19.96 -15.04 -7.27
N ASP A 267 -18.93 -15.83 -7.50
CA ASP A 267 -17.55 -15.60 -7.09
C ASP A 267 -16.80 -14.62 -8.01
N GLY A 268 -17.45 -14.11 -9.06
CA GLY A 268 -16.91 -13.13 -9.97
C GLY A 268 -17.94 -12.63 -10.98
N VAL A 269 -17.58 -11.56 -11.71
CA VAL A 269 -18.45 -10.98 -12.74
C VAL A 269 -18.50 -11.88 -13.98
N LYS A 270 -17.41 -12.59 -14.30
CA LYS A 270 -17.35 -13.57 -15.39
C LYS A 270 -18.47 -14.59 -15.30
N ASP A 271 -18.57 -15.26 -14.15
CA ASP A 271 -19.58 -16.30 -13.93
C ASP A 271 -20.98 -15.68 -13.81
N MET A 272 -21.12 -14.50 -13.21
CA MET A 272 -22.37 -13.74 -13.26
C MET A 272 -22.82 -13.48 -14.71
N MET A 273 -21.90 -13.11 -15.61
CA MET A 273 -22.22 -12.83 -17.01
C MET A 273 -22.53 -14.11 -17.81
N LYS A 274 -21.90 -15.25 -17.51
CA LYS A 274 -22.30 -16.56 -18.06
C LYS A 274 -23.76 -16.87 -17.74
N PHE A 275 -24.15 -16.68 -16.48
CA PHE A 275 -25.54 -16.82 -16.05
C PHE A 275 -26.46 -15.79 -16.72
N TYR A 276 -26.02 -14.53 -16.82
CA TYR A 276 -26.80 -13.46 -17.43
C TYR A 276 -27.18 -13.74 -18.89
N PHE A 277 -26.25 -14.31 -19.66
CA PHE A 277 -26.49 -14.68 -21.06
C PHE A 277 -27.33 -15.95 -21.20
N HIS A 278 -27.11 -16.96 -20.35
CA HIS A 278 -27.76 -18.27 -20.43
C HIS A 278 -28.39 -18.71 -19.09
N PRO A 279 -29.38 -17.96 -18.56
CA PRO A 279 -29.90 -18.23 -17.22
C PRO A 279 -30.64 -19.57 -17.12
N ASP A 280 -31.21 -20.06 -18.22
CA ASP A 280 -31.88 -21.36 -18.34
C ASP A 280 -30.93 -22.55 -18.11
N SER A 281 -29.64 -22.36 -18.37
CA SER A 281 -28.60 -23.37 -18.10
C SER A 281 -28.31 -23.56 -16.60
N PHE A 282 -28.68 -22.59 -15.77
CA PHE A 282 -28.31 -22.55 -14.35
C PHE A 282 -29.51 -22.39 -13.40
N HIS A 283 -30.67 -21.98 -13.92
CA HIS A 283 -31.92 -21.83 -13.19
C HIS A 283 -33.08 -22.32 -14.05
N ARG A 284 -33.85 -23.26 -13.53
CA ARG A 284 -34.88 -23.96 -14.30
C ARG A 284 -35.95 -22.99 -14.81
N ASN A 285 -36.28 -23.09 -16.10
CA ASN A 285 -37.28 -22.25 -16.79
C ASN A 285 -36.97 -20.74 -16.76
N ALA A 286 -35.72 -20.36 -16.45
CA ALA A 286 -35.33 -18.97 -16.37
C ALA A 286 -35.23 -18.32 -17.76
N LYS A 287 -35.62 -17.05 -17.83
CA LYS A 287 -35.37 -16.19 -18.99
C LYS A 287 -34.70 -14.90 -18.51
N ARG A 288 -33.86 -14.30 -19.35
CA ARG A 288 -33.17 -13.03 -19.03
C ARG A 288 -34.15 -11.91 -18.66
N SER A 289 -35.37 -11.90 -19.21
CA SER A 289 -36.43 -10.95 -18.86
C SER A 289 -36.94 -11.07 -17.41
N MET A 290 -36.68 -12.18 -16.73
CA MET A 290 -37.05 -12.39 -15.32
C MET A 290 -36.02 -11.80 -14.35
N ILE A 291 -34.89 -11.28 -14.85
CA ILE A 291 -33.86 -10.65 -14.02
C ILE A 291 -34.36 -9.29 -13.56
N THR A 292 -34.45 -9.12 -12.24
CA THR A 292 -34.94 -7.90 -11.59
C THR A 292 -33.83 -7.08 -10.93
N GLY A 293 -32.66 -7.68 -10.70
CA GLY A 293 -31.52 -7.00 -10.08
C GLY A 293 -30.19 -7.63 -10.45
N LEU A 294 -29.19 -6.78 -10.66
CA LEU A 294 -27.79 -7.15 -10.88
C LEU A 294 -26.92 -6.27 -10.00
N LEU A 295 -26.13 -6.88 -9.12
CA LEU A 295 -25.15 -6.18 -8.31
C LEU A 295 -23.76 -6.78 -8.50
N VAL A 296 -22.75 -5.91 -8.50
CA VAL A 296 -21.32 -6.27 -8.53
C VAL A 296 -20.59 -5.50 -7.44
N SER A 297 -19.51 -6.05 -6.91
CA SER A 297 -18.71 -5.37 -5.87
C SER A 297 -17.63 -4.50 -6.50
N ASP A 298 -17.67 -3.19 -6.28
CA ASP A 298 -16.61 -2.26 -6.71
C ASP A 298 -15.24 -2.75 -6.23
N TYR A 299 -14.26 -2.83 -7.14
CA TYR A 299 -12.99 -3.47 -6.84
C TYR A 299 -12.18 -2.77 -5.74
N TYR A 300 -12.28 -1.44 -5.64
CA TYR A 300 -11.51 -0.66 -4.67
C TYR A 300 -12.23 -0.51 -3.33
N THR A 301 -13.55 -0.31 -3.36
CA THR A 301 -14.33 0.09 -2.19
C THR A 301 -15.20 -1.04 -1.63
N LEU A 302 -15.37 -2.15 -2.36
CA LEU A 302 -16.31 -3.24 -2.07
C LEU A 302 -17.79 -2.81 -2.08
N LYS A 303 -18.06 -1.61 -2.61
CA LYS A 303 -19.41 -1.09 -2.70
C LYS A 303 -20.26 -1.90 -3.66
N PRO A 304 -21.48 -2.32 -3.28
CA PRO A 304 -22.42 -2.88 -4.23
C PRO A 304 -22.79 -1.82 -5.27
N LEU A 305 -22.46 -2.09 -6.53
CA LEU A 305 -22.82 -1.27 -7.68
C LEU A 305 -23.95 -1.94 -8.44
N ARG A 306 -24.87 -1.15 -9.01
CA ARG A 306 -25.77 -1.68 -10.05
C ARG A 306 -24.92 -2.03 -11.26
N ALA A 307 -24.90 -3.30 -11.65
CA ALA A 307 -24.00 -3.81 -12.68
C ALA A 307 -24.08 -3.00 -13.99
N GLN A 308 -25.29 -2.56 -14.36
CA GLN A 308 -25.53 -1.79 -15.58
C GLN A 308 -24.91 -0.39 -15.57
N LYS A 309 -24.56 0.14 -14.39
CA LYS A 309 -23.94 1.48 -14.22
C LYS A 309 -22.44 1.43 -13.99
N ALA A 310 -21.87 0.24 -13.81
CA ALA A 310 -20.45 0.06 -13.56
C ALA A 310 -19.63 0.07 -14.86
N TRP A 311 -18.34 0.28 -14.71
CA TRP A 311 -17.32 0.14 -15.75
C TRP A 311 -16.47 -1.09 -15.48
N TYR A 312 -16.06 -1.80 -16.51
CA TYR A 312 -15.39 -3.09 -16.40
C TYR A 312 -14.04 -3.07 -17.09
N VAL A 313 -13.00 -3.53 -16.41
CA VAL A 313 -11.70 -3.77 -17.03
C VAL A 313 -11.56 -5.25 -17.36
N THR A 314 -11.05 -5.55 -18.56
CA THR A 314 -10.73 -6.90 -19.00
C THR A 314 -9.30 -7.00 -19.51
N GLY A 315 -8.71 -8.20 -19.37
CA GLY A 315 -7.35 -8.51 -19.83
C GLY A 315 -6.25 -7.89 -18.98
N SER A 316 -6.51 -7.66 -17.69
CA SER A 316 -5.50 -7.23 -16.71
C SER A 316 -4.66 -8.39 -16.19
N ASN A 317 -3.55 -8.09 -15.52
CA ASN A 317 -2.73 -9.05 -14.77
C ASN A 317 -3.26 -9.36 -13.35
N VAL A 318 -4.43 -8.82 -12.99
CA VAL A 318 -5.17 -9.15 -11.76
C VAL A 318 -6.24 -10.18 -12.10
N TYR A 319 -6.24 -11.29 -11.35
CA TYR A 319 -7.13 -12.43 -11.56
C TYR A 319 -8.22 -12.51 -10.49
N GLY A 320 -9.43 -12.89 -10.91
CA GLY A 320 -10.51 -13.32 -10.03
C GLY A 320 -10.32 -14.78 -9.58
N PRO A 321 -11.24 -15.33 -8.76
CA PRO A 321 -11.13 -16.69 -8.25
C PRO A 321 -11.04 -17.77 -9.35
N MET A 322 -11.58 -17.46 -10.53
CA MET A 322 -11.59 -18.33 -11.71
C MET A 322 -10.69 -17.82 -12.86
N GLY A 323 -9.65 -17.03 -12.57
CA GLY A 323 -8.69 -16.56 -13.56
C GLY A 323 -9.04 -15.19 -14.17
N ASN A 324 -8.97 -15.08 -15.50
CA ASN A 324 -9.28 -13.84 -16.24
C ASN A 324 -10.69 -13.34 -15.87
N GLU A 325 -10.83 -12.02 -15.66
CA GLU A 325 -12.03 -11.45 -15.03
C GLU A 325 -12.46 -10.11 -15.68
N LEU A 326 -13.74 -9.77 -15.48
CA LEU A 326 -14.35 -8.47 -15.73
C LEU A 326 -14.39 -7.67 -14.42
N ILE A 327 -13.38 -6.84 -14.18
CA ILE A 327 -13.21 -6.16 -12.89
C ILE A 327 -14.06 -4.89 -12.84
N PRO A 328 -15.03 -4.76 -11.92
CA PRO A 328 -16.01 -3.67 -11.90
C PRO A 328 -15.53 -2.44 -11.10
N PHE A 329 -15.88 -1.25 -11.59
CA PHE A 329 -15.57 0.05 -11.00
C PHE A 329 -16.78 1.00 -11.05
N GLU A 330 -16.94 1.82 -10.03
CA GLU A 330 -18.00 2.83 -9.95
C GLU A 330 -17.88 3.89 -11.04
N THR A 331 -16.65 4.30 -11.39
CA THR A 331 -16.41 5.34 -12.40
C THR A 331 -15.50 4.87 -13.53
N LYS A 332 -15.67 5.49 -14.70
CA LYS A 332 -14.79 5.24 -15.86
C LYS A 332 -13.34 5.59 -15.56
N GLU A 333 -13.12 6.66 -14.83
CA GLU A 333 -11.78 7.11 -14.44
C GLU A 333 -11.05 6.06 -13.60
N GLN A 334 -11.73 5.45 -12.61
CA GLN A 334 -11.18 4.35 -11.82
C GLN A 334 -10.82 3.15 -12.69
N ALA A 335 -11.69 2.77 -13.63
CA ALA A 335 -11.43 1.68 -14.56
C ALA A 335 -10.22 1.97 -15.48
N GLU A 336 -10.09 3.20 -15.99
CA GLU A 336 -8.94 3.58 -16.84
C GLU A 336 -7.62 3.61 -16.06
N ASN A 337 -7.63 4.09 -14.82
CA ASN A 337 -6.46 4.06 -13.95
C ASN A 337 -6.03 2.61 -13.67
N PHE A 338 -6.97 1.77 -13.24
CA PHE A 338 -6.72 0.35 -13.01
C PHE A 338 -6.18 -0.34 -14.26
N LYS A 339 -6.77 -0.08 -15.43
CA LYS A 339 -6.30 -0.63 -16.71
C LYS A 339 -4.81 -0.28 -16.94
N ASN A 340 -4.42 0.97 -16.72
CA ASN A 340 -3.04 1.40 -16.95
C ASN A 340 -2.06 0.78 -15.94
N GLU A 341 -2.46 0.63 -14.68
CA GLU A 341 -1.63 0.07 -13.61
C GLU A 341 -1.48 -1.46 -13.71
N HIS A 342 -2.53 -2.14 -14.14
CA HIS A 342 -2.61 -3.60 -14.16
C HIS A 342 -2.57 -4.19 -15.56
N SER A 343 -1.99 -3.47 -16.53
CA SER A 343 -1.84 -3.93 -17.91
C SER A 343 -3.16 -4.42 -18.54
N GLY A 344 -4.28 -3.81 -18.17
CA GLY A 344 -5.59 -4.11 -18.72
C GLY A 344 -5.65 -3.78 -20.21
N LYS A 345 -6.43 -4.56 -20.96
CA LYS A 345 -6.57 -4.36 -22.42
C LYS A 345 -7.65 -3.35 -22.76
N ARG A 346 -8.79 -3.42 -22.08
CA ARG A 346 -9.99 -2.62 -22.43
C ARG A 346 -10.78 -2.22 -21.19
N VAL A 347 -11.39 -1.03 -21.27
CA VAL A 347 -12.48 -0.59 -20.38
C VAL A 347 -13.79 -0.70 -21.16
N LEU A 348 -14.79 -1.34 -20.55
CA LEU A 348 -16.10 -1.62 -21.13
C LEU A 348 -17.19 -1.04 -20.23
N SER A 349 -18.24 -0.50 -20.81
CA SER A 349 -19.54 -0.37 -20.16
C SER A 349 -20.27 -1.72 -20.15
N PHE A 350 -21.33 -1.84 -19.35
CA PHE A 350 -22.09 -3.10 -19.25
C PHE A 350 -22.62 -3.61 -20.60
N ASP A 351 -23.13 -2.70 -21.45
CA ASP A 351 -23.74 -3.05 -22.74
C ASP A 351 -22.69 -3.48 -23.79
N GLU A 352 -21.41 -3.14 -23.58
CA GLU A 352 -20.30 -3.57 -24.44
C GLU A 352 -19.79 -4.97 -24.09
N ILE A 353 -20.21 -5.55 -22.96
CA ILE A 353 -19.86 -6.93 -22.61
C ILE A 353 -20.71 -7.87 -23.46
N THR A 354 -20.05 -8.65 -24.31
CA THR A 354 -20.67 -9.65 -25.17
C THR A 354 -20.38 -11.06 -24.66
N GLU A 355 -21.17 -12.03 -25.11
CA GLU A 355 -20.92 -13.44 -24.81
C GLU A 355 -19.55 -13.90 -25.32
N SER A 356 -19.08 -13.38 -26.45
CA SER A 356 -17.74 -13.67 -26.98
C SER A 356 -16.62 -13.15 -26.07
N ILE A 357 -16.79 -11.96 -25.49
CA ILE A 357 -15.84 -11.42 -24.50
C ILE A 357 -15.81 -12.32 -23.27
N VAL A 358 -16.98 -12.74 -22.75
CA VAL A 358 -17.05 -13.62 -21.58
C VAL A 358 -16.38 -14.97 -21.84
N LYS A 359 -16.59 -15.58 -23.01
CA LYS A 359 -15.94 -16.84 -23.40
C LYS A 359 -14.43 -16.71 -23.46
N SER A 360 -13.90 -15.60 -23.99
CA SER A 360 -12.45 -15.38 -24.08
C SER A 360 -11.74 -15.21 -22.72
N LEU A 361 -12.48 -15.19 -21.61
CA LEU A 361 -11.92 -15.16 -20.25
C LEU A 361 -11.71 -16.56 -19.65
N ASP A 362 -12.10 -17.62 -20.36
CA ASP A 362 -11.77 -19.00 -19.99
C ASP A 362 -10.55 -19.54 -20.74
N ASP A 363 -10.10 -18.79 -21.76
CA ASP A 363 -8.82 -18.97 -22.47
C ASP A 363 -7.70 -18.20 -21.76
#